data_AF-A0A8S2J5P0-F1
#
_entry.id   AF-A0A8S2J5P0-F1
#
_cell.length_a   1.000
_cell.length_b   1.000
_cell.length_c   1.000
_cell.angle_alpha   90.00
_cell.angle_beta   90.00
_cell.angle_gamma   90.00
#
_symmetry.space_group_name_H-M   'P 1'
#
loop_
_entity.id
_entity.type
_entity.pdbx_description
1 polymer ?
#
loop_
_entity_poly.entity_id
_entity_poly.type
_entity_poly.pdbx_seq_one_letter_code
_entity_poly.pdbx_strand_id
1 'polypeptide(L)'
;MRTLFRAGDSQLLRNISNWLTGAASDWYLQLSQGHHLPDTWHEFKKFYLSRFRSPERIEALKIERSRCVQKENETAADFYQRHLGLNLEINRKTKENLLKKYFLRKLRPELVLWMKGDPAMMSLDEILKKIEEAEIQLLYRRKEEIQRYLLNEWISTNSDYDKDEGNPQELTTSLTRQLVRLKTPERTVVVANL
;
A
#
# COMPACT_ATOMS: atom_id res chain seq x y z
N MET A 1 6.93 -34.85 -42.43
CA MET A 1 6.17 -33.75 -41.79
C MET A 1 7.11 -32.99 -40.87
N ARG A 2 7.55 -31.77 -41.25
CA ARG A 2 8.30 -30.87 -40.37
C ARG A 2 7.29 -29.99 -39.65
N THR A 3 7.14 -30.16 -38.34
CA THR A 3 6.42 -29.22 -37.49
C THR A 3 7.15 -27.89 -37.53
N LEU A 4 6.51 -26.89 -38.11
CA LEU A 4 6.95 -25.49 -38.05
C LEU A 4 6.91 -25.05 -36.59
N PHE A 5 8.01 -25.28 -35.86
CA PHE A 5 8.26 -24.58 -34.62
C PHE A 5 8.24 -23.08 -34.97
N ARG A 6 7.22 -22.36 -34.50
CA ARG A 6 7.27 -20.89 -34.41
C ARG A 6 8.58 -20.57 -33.70
N ALA A 7 9.55 -20.00 -34.41
CA ALA A 7 10.85 -19.64 -33.86
C ALA A 7 10.76 -18.78 -32.56
N GLY A 8 9.60 -18.15 -32.30
CA GLY A 8 9.31 -17.45 -31.05
C GLY A 8 9.17 -18.34 -29.81
N ASP A 9 8.48 -19.49 -29.87
CA ASP A 9 8.13 -20.24 -28.64
C ASP A 9 9.35 -20.93 -28.01
N SER A 10 10.25 -21.47 -28.83
CA SER A 10 11.51 -22.04 -28.36
C SER A 10 12.47 -20.97 -27.82
N GLN A 11 12.45 -19.76 -28.40
CA GLN A 11 13.24 -18.62 -27.92
C GLN A 11 12.71 -18.11 -26.57
N LEU A 12 11.38 -18.07 -26.40
CA LEU A 12 10.74 -17.71 -25.13
C LEU A 12 11.14 -18.67 -24.02
N LEU A 13 11.12 -19.98 -24.27
CA LEU A 13 11.54 -20.99 -23.29
C LEU A 13 13.03 -20.88 -22.93
N ARG A 14 13.90 -20.66 -23.92
CA ARG A 14 15.35 -20.51 -23.67
C ARG A 14 15.69 -19.30 -22.79
N ASN A 15 14.94 -18.21 -22.95
CA ASN A 15 15.23 -16.97 -22.25
C ASN A 15 14.51 -16.83 -20.90
N ILE A 16 13.66 -17.80 -20.54
CA ILE A 16 12.72 -17.61 -19.45
C ILE A 16 13.39 -17.49 -18.08
N SER A 17 14.51 -18.20 -17.87
CA SER A 17 15.30 -18.11 -16.64
C SER A 17 15.81 -16.70 -16.38
N ASN A 18 16.00 -15.90 -17.44
CA ASN A 18 16.49 -14.53 -17.34
C ASN A 18 15.38 -13.54 -16.94
N TRP A 19 14.11 -13.94 -17.05
CA TRP A 19 12.95 -13.09 -16.74
C TRP A 19 12.29 -13.45 -15.41
N LEU A 20 12.51 -14.66 -14.91
CA LEU A 20 11.98 -15.09 -13.63
C LEU A 20 12.85 -14.55 -12.49
N THR A 21 12.20 -14.10 -11.43
CA THR A 21 12.87 -13.56 -10.24
C THR A 21 12.29 -14.18 -8.97
N GLY A 22 13.08 -14.19 -7.90
CA GLY A 22 12.69 -14.75 -6.59
C GLY A 22 12.16 -16.17 -6.68
N ALA A 23 11.05 -16.44 -5.98
CA ALA A 23 10.45 -17.77 -5.87
C ALA A 23 10.06 -18.41 -7.23
N ALA A 24 9.83 -17.60 -8.26
CA ALA A 24 9.56 -18.11 -9.60
C ALA A 24 10.82 -18.63 -10.29
N SER A 25 11.97 -18.00 -10.05
CA SER A 25 13.27 -18.45 -10.55
C SER A 25 13.69 -19.74 -9.84
N ASP A 26 13.58 -19.78 -8.51
CA ASP A 26 13.93 -20.95 -7.70
C ASP A 26 13.10 -22.19 -8.11
N TRP A 27 11.79 -22.00 -8.30
CA TRP A 27 10.90 -23.05 -8.79
C TRP A 27 11.27 -23.54 -10.18
N TYR A 28 11.64 -22.64 -11.09
CA TYR A 28 12.04 -23.02 -12.45
C TYR A 28 13.37 -23.79 -12.46
N LEU A 29 14.29 -23.43 -11.58
CA LEU A 29 15.54 -24.17 -11.37
C LEU A 29 15.30 -25.59 -10.82
N GLN A 30 14.36 -25.76 -9.89
CA GLN A 30 13.98 -27.09 -9.40
C GLN A 30 13.34 -27.95 -10.49
N LEU A 31 12.49 -27.34 -11.34
CA LEU A 31 11.88 -28.01 -12.49
C LEU A 31 12.92 -28.52 -13.50
N SER A 32 13.98 -27.73 -13.75
CA SER A 32 15.04 -28.13 -14.67
C SER A 32 15.90 -29.27 -14.13
N GLN A 33 16.09 -29.35 -12.82
CA GLN A 33 16.80 -30.44 -12.16
C GLN A 33 15.98 -31.74 -12.10
N GLY A 34 14.65 -31.67 -12.08
CA GLY A 34 13.76 -32.83 -12.02
C GLY A 34 13.42 -33.48 -13.38
N HIS A 35 14.10 -33.12 -14.47
CA HIS A 35 13.82 -33.59 -15.84
C HIS A 35 12.37 -33.36 -16.34
N HIS A 36 11.63 -32.43 -15.75
CA HIS A 36 10.24 -32.09 -16.13
C HIS A 36 10.16 -30.68 -16.70
N LEU A 37 11.13 -30.31 -17.54
CA LEU A 37 11.13 -29.02 -18.23
C LEU A 37 10.00 -28.99 -19.27
N PRO A 38 9.23 -27.90 -19.34
CA PRO A 38 8.18 -27.79 -20.36
C PRO A 38 8.78 -27.71 -21.76
N ASP A 39 8.31 -28.55 -22.67
CA ASP A 39 8.79 -28.58 -24.06
C ASP A 39 8.13 -27.50 -24.92
N THR A 40 7.02 -26.94 -24.44
CA THR A 40 6.28 -25.89 -25.14
C THR A 40 5.97 -24.70 -24.24
N TRP A 41 5.87 -23.51 -24.84
CA TRP A 41 5.46 -22.30 -24.12
C TRP A 41 4.07 -22.44 -23.48
N HIS A 42 3.17 -23.20 -24.12
CA HIS A 42 1.85 -23.49 -23.58
C HIS A 42 1.93 -24.30 -22.29
N GLU A 43 2.74 -25.36 -22.29
CA GLU A 43 2.97 -26.21 -21.13
C GLU A 43 3.64 -25.45 -19.98
N PHE A 44 4.65 -24.61 -20.29
CA PHE A 44 5.25 -23.74 -19.28
C PHE A 44 4.19 -22.87 -18.61
N LYS A 45 3.34 -22.20 -19.39
CA LYS A 45 2.26 -21.35 -18.84
C LYS A 45 1.31 -22.16 -17.95
N LYS A 46 0.97 -23.40 -18.35
CA LYS A 46 0.11 -24.27 -17.56
C LYS A 46 0.75 -24.60 -16.21
N PHE A 47 2.01 -25.02 -16.20
CA PHE A 47 2.75 -25.30 -14.97
C PHE A 47 2.88 -24.05 -14.09
N TYR A 48 3.29 -22.94 -14.68
CA TYR A 48 3.44 -21.67 -13.98
C TYR A 48 2.13 -21.21 -13.32
N LEU A 49 1.03 -21.25 -14.07
CA LEU A 49 -0.29 -20.90 -13.53
C LEU A 49 -0.76 -21.88 -12.46
N SER A 50 -0.50 -23.19 -12.62
CA SER A 50 -0.85 -24.18 -11.59
C SER A 50 -0.09 -23.94 -10.29
N ARG A 51 1.18 -23.48 -10.37
CA ARG A 51 2.02 -23.25 -9.19
C ARG A 51 1.70 -21.93 -8.50
N PHE A 52 1.61 -20.84 -9.26
CA PHE A 52 1.53 -19.48 -8.73
C PHE A 52 0.12 -18.88 -8.75
N ARG A 53 -0.81 -19.53 -9.44
CA ARG A 53 -2.20 -19.07 -9.59
C ARG A 53 -3.21 -20.22 -9.43
N SER A 54 -2.91 -21.17 -8.54
CA SER A 54 -3.80 -22.27 -8.22
C SER A 54 -5.13 -21.79 -7.64
N PRO A 55 -6.23 -22.57 -7.74
CA PRO A 55 -7.50 -22.24 -7.10
C PRO A 55 -7.35 -21.95 -5.59
N GLU A 56 -6.52 -22.71 -4.90
CA GLU A 56 -6.23 -22.56 -3.46
C GLU A 56 -5.52 -21.23 -3.19
N ARG A 57 -4.55 -20.85 -4.02
CA ARG A 57 -3.88 -19.54 -3.93
C ARG A 57 -4.86 -18.40 -4.15
N ILE A 58 -5.74 -18.52 -5.15
CA ILE A 58 -6.79 -17.52 -5.41
C ILE A 58 -7.74 -17.40 -4.21
N GLU A 59 -8.10 -18.52 -3.58
CA GLU A 59 -8.96 -18.50 -2.39
C GLU A 59 -8.25 -17.85 -1.19
N ALA A 60 -6.97 -18.17 -0.96
CA ALA A 60 -6.16 -17.50 0.05
C ALA A 60 -6.10 -15.98 -0.18
N LEU A 61 -5.92 -15.53 -1.43
CA LEU A 61 -5.94 -14.11 -1.79
C LEU A 61 -7.31 -13.46 -1.53
N LYS A 62 -8.43 -14.15 -1.76
CA LYS A 62 -9.77 -13.62 -1.42
C LYS A 62 -9.92 -13.45 0.09
N ILE A 63 -9.41 -14.39 0.89
CA ILE A 63 -9.40 -14.28 2.35
C ILE A 63 -8.55 -13.08 2.76
N GLU A 64 -7.35 -12.92 2.20
CA GLU A 64 -6.47 -11.77 2.43
C GLU A 64 -7.19 -10.46 2.08
N ARG A 65 -7.89 -10.40 0.93
CA ARG A 65 -8.68 -9.23 0.53
C ARG A 65 -9.80 -8.91 1.51
N SER A 66 -10.44 -9.93 2.06
CA SER A 66 -11.50 -9.73 3.07
C SER A 66 -10.96 -9.08 4.36
N ARG A 67 -9.70 -9.34 4.69
CA ARG A 67 -8.99 -8.81 5.87
C ARG A 67 -8.19 -7.54 5.57
N CYS A 68 -8.02 -7.20 4.30
CA CYS A 68 -7.31 -6.01 3.85
C CYS A 68 -8.08 -4.75 4.26
N VAL A 69 -7.62 -4.08 5.31
CA VAL A 69 -8.07 -2.77 5.78
C VAL A 69 -6.89 -1.80 5.75
N GLN A 70 -7.18 -0.50 5.64
CA GLN A 70 -6.17 0.54 5.78
C GLN A 70 -5.64 0.54 7.22
N LYS A 71 -4.31 0.51 7.38
CA LYS A 71 -3.67 0.60 8.70
C LYS A 71 -3.65 2.05 9.21
N GLU A 72 -3.49 2.23 10.52
CA GLU A 72 -3.52 3.57 11.15
C GLU A 72 -2.42 4.50 10.62
N ASN A 73 -1.21 3.98 10.40
CA ASN A 73 -0.06 4.73 9.89
C ASN A 73 0.17 4.57 8.37
N GLU A 74 -0.80 4.04 7.64
CA GLU A 74 -0.71 3.84 6.20
C GLU A 74 -1.44 4.95 5.45
N THR A 75 -0.80 5.53 4.44
CA THR A 75 -1.45 6.53 3.57
C THR A 75 -2.54 5.87 2.73
N ALA A 76 -3.54 6.64 2.31
CA ALA A 76 -4.58 6.11 1.44
C ALA A 76 -4.03 5.67 0.09
N ALA A 77 -2.99 6.34 -0.42
CA ALA A 77 -2.29 5.97 -1.64
C ALA A 77 -1.61 4.60 -1.52
N ASP A 78 -0.85 4.36 -0.45
CA ASP A 78 -0.20 3.06 -0.22
C ASP A 78 -1.23 1.94 -0.06
N PHE A 79 -2.29 2.23 0.71
CA PHE A 79 -3.40 1.30 0.86
C PHE A 79 -4.08 0.98 -0.47
N TYR A 80 -4.32 1.98 -1.31
CA TYR A 80 -4.89 1.81 -2.64
C TYR A 80 -4.01 0.91 -3.52
N GLN A 81 -2.70 1.13 -3.56
CA GLN A 81 -1.77 0.31 -4.35
C GLN A 81 -1.80 -1.15 -3.89
N ARG A 82 -1.74 -1.38 -2.58
CA ARG A 82 -1.84 -2.73 -2.00
C ARG A 82 -3.17 -3.40 -2.32
N HIS A 83 -4.27 -2.66 -2.23
CA HIS A 83 -5.60 -3.14 -2.56
C HIS A 83 -5.78 -3.43 -4.07
N LEU A 84 -5.21 -2.59 -4.93
CA LEU A 84 -5.23 -2.77 -6.39
C LEU A 84 -4.47 -4.02 -6.79
N GLY A 85 -3.23 -4.18 -6.31
CA GLY A 85 -2.40 -5.37 -6.56
C GLY A 85 -3.13 -6.66 -6.21
N LEU A 86 -3.72 -6.71 -5.00
CA LEU A 86 -4.47 -7.86 -4.52
C LEU A 86 -5.68 -8.21 -5.40
N ASN A 87 -6.44 -7.20 -5.87
CA ASN A 87 -7.57 -7.44 -6.75
C ASN A 87 -7.15 -7.90 -8.16
N LEU A 88 -6.05 -7.36 -8.70
CA LEU A 88 -5.51 -7.78 -9.99
C LEU A 88 -4.93 -9.21 -9.94
N GLU A 89 -4.35 -9.60 -8.81
CA GLU A 89 -3.89 -10.97 -8.57
C GLU A 89 -5.07 -11.96 -8.53
N ILE A 90 -6.19 -11.59 -7.90
CA ILE A 90 -7.40 -12.43 -7.88
C ILE A 90 -8.03 -12.47 -9.27
N ASN A 91 -8.35 -11.29 -9.82
CA ASN A 91 -9.02 -11.12 -11.09
C ASN A 91 -8.43 -9.94 -11.88
N ARG A 92 -7.68 -10.25 -12.94
CA ARG A 92 -7.06 -9.27 -13.84
C ARG A 92 -8.07 -8.37 -14.58
N LYS A 93 -9.34 -8.76 -14.62
CA LYS A 93 -10.44 -8.00 -15.26
C LYS A 93 -11.36 -7.34 -14.25
N THR A 94 -10.85 -7.01 -13.06
CA THR A 94 -11.67 -6.34 -12.03
C THR A 94 -12.13 -4.98 -12.56
N LYS A 95 -13.45 -4.75 -12.52
CA LYS A 95 -14.06 -3.48 -12.95
C LYS A 95 -13.81 -2.39 -11.92
N GLU A 96 -13.65 -1.14 -12.37
CA GLU A 96 -13.42 0.02 -11.51
C GLU A 96 -14.48 0.17 -10.41
N ASN A 97 -15.76 0.01 -10.73
CA ASN A 97 -16.84 0.11 -9.73
C ASN A 97 -16.70 -0.90 -8.58
N LEU A 98 -16.17 -2.09 -8.85
CA LEU A 98 -15.88 -3.08 -7.81
C LEU A 98 -14.66 -2.67 -6.98
N LEU A 99 -13.60 -2.15 -7.64
CA LEU A 99 -12.43 -1.62 -6.94
C LEU A 99 -12.83 -0.49 -5.99
N LYS A 100 -13.59 0.49 -6.47
CA LYS A 100 -14.14 1.60 -5.68
C LYS A 100 -14.93 1.07 -4.46
N LYS A 101 -15.89 0.19 -4.70
CA LYS A 101 -16.72 -0.39 -3.63
C LYS A 101 -15.89 -1.08 -2.55
N TYR A 102 -14.90 -1.89 -2.93
CA TYR A 102 -14.07 -2.59 -1.95
C TYR A 102 -13.10 -1.67 -1.24
N PHE A 103 -12.49 -0.73 -1.97
CA PHE A 103 -11.55 0.25 -1.44
C PHE A 103 -12.22 1.14 -0.38
N LEU A 104 -13.35 1.77 -0.71
CA LEU A 104 -14.08 2.65 0.20
C LEU A 104 -14.57 1.94 1.47
N ARG A 105 -15.01 0.68 1.36
CA ARG A 105 -15.47 -0.12 2.51
C ARG A 105 -14.33 -0.44 3.49
N LYS A 106 -13.08 -0.40 3.03
CA LYS A 106 -11.89 -0.83 3.77
C LYS A 106 -10.96 0.33 4.14
N LEU A 107 -11.29 1.53 3.68
CA LEU A 107 -10.65 2.79 4.04
C LEU A 107 -10.95 3.16 5.49
N ARG A 108 -10.07 3.95 6.14
CA ARG A 108 -10.36 4.48 7.47
C ARG A 108 -11.65 5.31 7.44
N PRO A 109 -12.60 5.10 8.38
CA PRO A 109 -13.90 5.80 8.37
C PRO A 109 -13.77 7.33 8.41
N GLU A 110 -12.77 7.84 9.12
CA GLU A 110 -12.48 9.28 9.20
C GLU A 110 -12.29 9.89 7.80
N LEU A 111 -11.59 9.21 6.88
CA LEU A 111 -11.35 9.71 5.53
C LEU A 111 -12.63 9.71 4.68
N VAL A 112 -13.49 8.71 4.88
CA VAL A 112 -14.77 8.62 4.18
C VAL A 112 -15.70 9.76 4.62
N LEU A 113 -15.71 10.11 5.91
CA LEU A 113 -16.54 11.20 6.44
C LEU A 113 -16.16 12.58 5.88
N TRP A 114 -14.88 12.78 5.55
CA TRP A 114 -14.40 14.04 4.97
C TRP A 114 -14.73 14.18 3.48
N MET A 115 -15.04 13.08 2.80
CA MET A 115 -15.33 13.08 1.39
C MET A 115 -16.74 13.65 1.14
N LYS A 116 -16.79 14.87 0.61
CA LYS A 116 -18.06 15.50 0.19
C LYS A 116 -18.55 14.95 -1.15
N GLY A 117 -19.83 14.59 -1.20
CA GLY A 117 -20.54 14.09 -2.39
C GLY A 117 -20.80 12.59 -2.32
N ASP A 118 -21.46 12.04 -3.34
CA ASP A 118 -21.70 10.59 -3.47
C ASP A 118 -20.49 9.92 -4.16
N PRO A 119 -19.70 9.08 -3.45
CA PRO A 119 -18.57 8.38 -4.05
C PRO A 119 -18.95 7.43 -5.18
N ALA A 120 -20.23 7.00 -5.28
CA ALA A 120 -20.69 6.15 -6.37
C ALA A 120 -20.68 6.87 -7.72
N MET A 121 -20.83 8.19 -7.72
CA MET A 121 -20.86 9.03 -8.93
C MET A 121 -19.49 9.55 -9.34
N MET A 122 -18.47 9.35 -8.49
CA MET A 122 -17.10 9.80 -8.74
C MET A 122 -16.29 8.74 -9.49
N SER A 123 -15.37 9.19 -10.32
CA SER A 123 -14.28 8.35 -10.83
C SER A 123 -13.33 7.96 -9.70
N LEU A 124 -12.56 6.88 -9.91
CA LEU A 124 -11.58 6.44 -8.93
C LEU A 124 -10.49 7.50 -8.67
N ASP A 125 -10.06 8.23 -9.71
CA ASP A 125 -9.07 9.29 -9.57
C ASP A 125 -9.59 10.47 -8.74
N GLU A 126 -10.86 10.88 -8.95
CA GLU A 126 -11.48 11.92 -8.13
C GLU A 126 -11.60 11.49 -6.66
N ILE A 127 -11.91 10.22 -6.41
CA ILE A 127 -11.96 9.66 -5.04
C ILE A 127 -10.57 9.73 -4.41
N LEU A 128 -9.52 9.28 -5.11
CA LEU A 128 -8.16 9.27 -4.59
C LEU A 128 -7.68 10.68 -4.25
N LYS A 129 -7.93 11.65 -5.14
CA LYS A 129 -7.61 13.06 -4.90
C LYS A 129 -8.33 13.63 -3.66
N LYS A 130 -9.64 13.36 -3.53
CA LYS A 130 -10.41 13.80 -2.36
C LYS A 130 -9.93 13.17 -1.05
N ILE A 131 -9.50 11.92 -1.09
CA ILE A 131 -8.96 11.25 0.08
C ILE A 131 -7.60 11.83 0.47
N GLU A 132 -6.74 12.11 -0.50
CA GLU A 132 -5.44 12.77 -0.24
C GLU A 132 -5.65 14.15 0.38
N GLU A 133 -6.58 14.95 -0.16
CA GLU A 133 -6.99 16.24 0.43
C GLU A 133 -7.50 16.04 1.87
N ALA A 134 -8.31 15.01 2.14
CA ALA A 134 -8.80 14.69 3.47
C ALA A 134 -7.69 14.27 4.44
N GLU A 135 -6.70 13.49 3.99
CA GLU A 135 -5.53 13.11 4.80
C GLU A 135 -4.74 14.36 5.22
N ILE A 136 -4.51 15.29 4.29
CA ILE A 136 -3.84 16.56 4.58
C ILE A 136 -4.63 17.38 5.62
N GLN A 137 -5.94 17.52 5.45
CA GLN A 137 -6.79 18.27 6.39
C GLN A 137 -6.81 17.66 7.80
N LEU A 138 -6.88 16.33 7.89
CA LEU A 138 -6.82 15.62 9.17
C LEU A 138 -5.47 15.81 9.86
N LEU A 139 -4.37 15.79 9.12
CA LEU A 139 -3.04 16.04 9.66
C LEU A 139 -2.92 17.46 10.24
N TYR A 140 -3.42 18.48 9.51
CA TYR A 140 -3.44 19.85 10.01
C TYR A 140 -4.29 19.98 11.28
N ARG A 141 -5.51 19.41 11.29
CA ARG A 141 -6.38 19.46 12.47
C ARG A 141 -5.74 18.79 13.69
N ARG A 142 -5.17 17.59 13.53
CA ARG A 142 -4.48 16.89 14.63
C ARG A 142 -3.32 17.72 15.17
N LYS A 143 -2.58 18.42 14.30
CA LYS A 143 -1.51 19.32 14.72
C LYS A 143 -2.04 20.51 15.52
N GLU A 144 -3.12 21.15 15.07
CA GLU A 144 -3.77 22.25 15.79
C GLU A 144 -4.32 21.81 17.15
N GLU A 145 -4.94 20.64 17.23
CA GLU A 145 -5.46 20.06 18.48
C GLU A 145 -4.34 19.82 19.49
N ILE A 146 -3.21 19.25 19.06
CA ILE A 146 -2.02 19.08 19.89
C ILE A 146 -1.50 20.44 20.36
N GLN A 147 -1.40 21.42 19.46
CA GLN A 147 -0.93 22.77 19.81
C GLN A 147 -1.85 23.43 20.85
N ARG A 148 -3.17 23.32 20.69
CA ARG A 148 -4.15 23.85 21.66
C ARG A 148 -4.08 23.15 23.00
N TYR A 149 -3.95 21.82 23.01
CA TYR A 149 -3.79 21.05 24.25
C TYR A 149 -2.53 21.51 25.01
N LEU A 150 -1.39 21.59 24.34
CA LEU A 150 -0.13 22.03 24.95
C LEU A 150 -0.20 23.47 25.45
N LEU A 151 -0.87 24.37 24.71
CA LEU A 151 -1.09 25.74 25.14
C LEU A 151 -1.95 25.80 26.41
N ASN A 152 -3.05 25.05 26.45
CA ASN A 152 -3.95 25.02 27.61
C ASN A 152 -3.27 24.41 28.84
N GLU A 153 -2.49 23.34 28.66
CA GLU A 153 -1.69 22.73 29.72
C GLU A 153 -0.64 23.71 30.25
N TRP A 154 0.03 24.45 29.36
CA TRP A 154 0.96 25.50 29.75
C TRP A 154 0.28 26.63 30.53
N ILE A 155 -0.85 27.15 30.05
CA ILE A 155 -1.64 28.20 30.74
C ILE A 155 -2.08 27.71 32.13
N SER A 156 -2.54 26.46 32.23
CA SER A 156 -2.97 25.88 33.51
C SER A 156 -1.81 25.69 34.49
N THR A 157 -0.61 25.40 34.00
CA THR A 157 0.58 25.17 34.84
C THR A 157 1.25 26.49 35.24
N ASN A 158 1.08 27.52 34.42
CA ASN A 158 1.70 28.84 34.58
C ASN A 158 0.68 29.95 34.90
N SER A 159 -0.51 29.63 35.42
CA SER A 159 -1.53 30.64 35.73
C SER A 159 -1.12 31.60 36.86
N ASP A 160 -0.07 31.26 37.62
CA ASP A 160 0.57 32.10 38.64
C ASP A 160 1.89 32.75 38.17
N TYR A 161 2.30 32.54 36.91
CA TYR A 161 3.55 33.07 36.37
C TYR A 161 3.35 34.47 35.76
N ASP A 162 4.14 35.41 36.25
CA ASP A 162 4.11 36.84 35.91
C ASP A 162 4.31 37.09 34.39
N LYS A 163 3.57 38.07 33.87
CA LYS A 163 3.25 38.28 32.44
C LYS A 163 4.39 38.76 31.52
N ASP A 164 5.66 38.70 31.92
CA ASP A 164 6.70 39.51 31.27
C ASP A 164 7.72 38.79 30.37
N GLU A 165 7.67 37.46 30.19
CA GLU A 165 8.65 36.80 29.30
C GLU A 165 8.05 35.75 28.36
N GLY A 166 8.03 36.10 27.06
CA GLY A 166 7.99 35.15 25.95
C GLY A 166 6.65 34.98 25.24
N ASN A 167 6.64 35.18 23.91
CA ASN A 167 5.46 34.98 23.06
C ASN A 167 4.97 33.52 23.13
N PRO A 168 3.76 33.24 23.68
CA PRO A 168 3.24 31.88 23.87
C PRO A 168 3.15 31.05 22.58
N GLN A 169 2.97 31.71 21.43
CA GLN A 169 2.93 31.05 20.12
C GLN A 169 4.29 30.43 19.71
N GLU A 170 5.41 31.07 20.07
CA GLU A 170 6.75 30.60 19.69
C GLU A 170 7.18 29.41 20.55
N LEU A 171 6.85 29.44 21.85
CA LEU A 171 7.10 28.34 22.79
C LEU A 171 6.28 27.10 22.46
N THR A 172 4.99 27.24 22.15
CA THR A 172 4.14 26.11 21.74
C THR A 172 4.58 25.50 20.41
N THR A 173 5.04 26.32 19.46
CA THR A 173 5.64 25.84 18.20
C THR A 173 6.94 25.08 18.45
N SER A 174 7.77 25.53 19.39
CA SER A 174 9.02 24.85 19.80
C SER A 174 8.76 23.50 20.48
N LEU A 175 7.84 23.45 21.45
CA LEU A 175 7.43 22.22 22.15
C LEU A 175 6.81 21.20 21.19
N THR A 176 5.98 21.66 20.25
CA THR A 176 5.40 20.80 19.21
C THR A 176 6.50 20.17 18.34
N ARG A 177 7.55 20.92 17.98
CA ARG A 177 8.69 20.36 17.22
C ARG A 177 9.48 19.33 18.02
N GLN A 178 9.65 19.52 19.32
CA GLN A 178 10.32 18.54 20.20
C GLN A 178 9.49 17.26 20.38
N LEU A 179 8.17 17.38 20.58
CA LEU A 179 7.28 16.23 20.75
C LEU A 179 7.08 15.42 19.45
N VAL A 180 7.05 16.09 18.29
CA VAL A 180 7.00 15.39 16.99
C VAL A 180 8.27 14.57 16.77
N ARG A 181 9.44 15.08 17.17
CA ARG A 181 10.71 14.33 17.13
C ARG A 181 10.71 13.11 18.06
N LEU A 182 10.04 13.20 19.21
CA LEU A 182 9.96 12.11 20.19
C LEU A 182 8.90 11.04 19.84
N LYS A 183 7.94 11.33 18.95
CA LYS A 183 6.90 10.38 18.51
C LYS A 183 7.09 9.81 17.11
N THR A 184 7.98 10.36 16.29
CA THR A 184 8.46 9.63 15.12
C THR A 184 9.44 8.55 15.59
N PRO A 185 9.18 7.25 15.38
CA PRO A 185 10.25 6.28 15.48
C PRO A 185 11.29 6.73 14.46
N GLU A 186 12.51 6.97 14.92
CA GLU A 186 13.65 7.22 14.05
C GLU A 186 13.61 6.15 12.95
N ARG A 187 13.45 6.57 11.69
CA ARG A 187 13.94 5.77 10.58
C ARG A 187 15.43 5.68 10.81
N THR A 188 15.85 4.64 11.53
CA THR A 188 17.24 4.21 11.56
C THR A 188 17.57 3.85 10.12
N VAL A 189 18.17 4.79 9.40
CA VAL A 189 18.93 4.50 8.20
C VAL A 189 20.13 3.71 8.70
N VAL A 190 19.99 2.39 8.75
CA VAL A 190 21.13 1.50 8.87
C VAL A 190 21.83 1.56 7.51
N VAL A 191 22.74 2.52 7.36
CA VAL A 191 23.84 2.38 6.41
C VAL A 191 24.76 1.32 7.00
N ALA A 192 24.49 0.05 6.68
CA ALA A 192 25.50 -0.98 6.86
C ALA A 192 26.42 -0.90 5.63
N ASN A 193 27.59 -0.29 5.84
CA ASN A 193 28.78 -0.69 5.11
C ASN A 193 29.04 -2.16 5.48
N LEU A 194 29.01 -3.04 4.49
CA LEU A 194 29.92 -4.17 4.22
C LEU A 194 29.49 -4.83 2.89
#